data_AF-A0A448W9S5-F1
#
_entry.id   AF-A0A448W9S5-F1
#
_cell.length_a   1.000
_cell.length_b   1.000
_cell.length_c   1.000
_cell.angle_alpha   90.00
_cell.angle_beta   90.00
_cell.angle_gamma   90.00
#
_symmetry.space_group_name_H-M   'P 1'
#
loop_
_entity.id
_entity.type
_entity.pdbx_description
1 polymer ?
#
loop_
_entity_poly.entity_id
_entity_poly.type
_entity_poly.pdbx_seq_one_letter_code
_entity_poly.pdbx_strand_id
1 'polypeptide(L)'
;MGGKAALEAYKEAQETFLLIQSEKLRSDYVYLSWLARCYIMTRQARSAWELYLKMDTSTESFSLLQLIANDCYRMAQFYYAAKAFDVLERLDPSPEYWEGKRGACLGVFQLVIDGQESKERLREIVAMLKSTSNPQTEYFVRVIKKWAKKNDLSV
;
A
#
# COMPACT_ATOMS: atom_id res chain seq x y z
N MET A 1 -1.87 9.63 -25.18
CA MET A 1 -3.34 9.83 -25.12
C MET A 1 -4.08 8.79 -24.27
N GLY A 2 -3.60 7.55 -24.12
CA GLY A 2 -4.31 6.52 -23.33
C GLY A 2 -4.38 6.73 -21.80
N GLY A 3 -3.38 7.36 -21.17
CA GLY A 3 -3.34 7.48 -19.71
C GLY A 3 -4.41 8.39 -19.09
N LYS A 4 -4.81 9.47 -19.79
CA LYS A 4 -5.88 10.36 -19.31
C LYS A 4 -7.26 9.71 -19.43
N ALA A 5 -7.54 9.08 -20.58
CA ALA A 5 -8.80 8.37 -20.80
C ALA A 5 -8.99 7.20 -19.81
N ALA A 6 -7.92 6.46 -19.51
CA ALA A 6 -7.99 5.39 -18.52
C ALA A 6 -8.31 5.92 -17.11
N LEU A 7 -7.69 7.03 -16.69
CA LEU A 7 -7.98 7.65 -15.39
C LEU A 7 -9.44 8.11 -15.28
N GLU A 8 -9.98 8.68 -16.35
CA GLU A 8 -11.38 9.13 -16.41
C GLU A 8 -12.35 7.94 -16.30
N ALA A 9 -12.09 6.86 -17.03
CA ALA A 9 -12.87 5.62 -16.93
C ALA A 9 -12.85 5.03 -15.50
N TYR A 10 -11.71 5.08 -14.79
CA TYR A 10 -11.65 4.63 -13.39
C TYR A 10 -12.44 5.54 -12.44
N LYS A 11 -12.53 6.84 -12.72
CA LYS A 11 -13.36 7.76 -11.92
C LYS A 11 -14.85 7.49 -12.14
N GLU A 12 -15.28 7.36 -13.39
CA GLU A 12 -16.67 7.03 -13.72
C GLU A 12 -17.09 5.67 -13.15
N ALA A 13 -16.21 4.67 -13.24
CA ALA A 13 -16.43 3.35 -12.63
C ALA A 13 -16.55 3.49 -11.10
N GLN A 14 -15.67 4.25 -10.45
CA GLN A 14 -15.73 4.50 -9.01
C GLN A 14 -17.07 5.12 -8.59
N GLU A 15 -17.52 6.16 -9.29
CA GLU A 15 -18.80 6.82 -9.03
C GLU A 15 -19.96 5.83 -9.17
N THR A 16 -19.95 5.03 -10.24
CA THR A 16 -20.97 4.01 -10.50
C THR A 16 -21.01 2.94 -9.41
N PHE A 17 -19.85 2.44 -8.98
CA PHE A 17 -19.78 1.45 -7.89
C PHE A 17 -20.36 2.02 -6.58
N LEU A 18 -20.06 3.29 -6.26
CA LEU A 18 -20.55 3.93 -5.03
C LEU A 18 -22.08 4.12 -5.00
N LEU A 19 -22.75 4.14 -6.17
CA LEU A 19 -24.20 4.19 -6.27
C LEU A 19 -24.88 2.86 -5.91
N ILE A 20 -24.16 1.73 -5.92
CA ILE A 20 -24.72 0.42 -5.54
C ILE A 20 -25.09 0.46 -4.06
N GLN A 21 -26.37 0.25 -3.72
CA GLN A 21 -26.85 0.28 -2.32
C GLN A 21 -27.02 -1.10 -1.69
N SER A 22 -27.01 -2.17 -2.50
CA SER A 22 -27.20 -3.54 -2.01
C SER A 22 -26.07 -3.94 -1.07
N GLU A 23 -26.39 -4.19 0.20
CA GLU A 23 -25.42 -4.62 1.20
C GLU A 23 -24.73 -5.94 0.82
N LYS A 24 -25.50 -6.88 0.26
CA LYS A 24 -24.98 -8.16 -0.24
C LYS A 24 -23.89 -7.97 -1.29
N LEU A 25 -24.09 -7.03 -2.22
CA LEU A 25 -23.06 -6.72 -3.23
C LEU A 25 -21.89 -5.97 -2.61
N ARG A 26 -22.14 -5.07 -1.66
CA ARG A 26 -21.08 -4.31 -0.98
C ARG A 26 -20.15 -5.18 -0.13
N SER A 27 -20.62 -6.33 0.33
CA SER A 27 -19.81 -7.33 1.03
C SER A 27 -19.12 -8.33 0.09
N ASP A 28 -19.47 -8.34 -1.20
CA ASP A 28 -18.93 -9.29 -2.17
C ASP A 28 -17.49 -8.93 -2.56
N TYR A 29 -16.60 -9.92 -2.57
CA TYR A 29 -15.20 -9.73 -2.92
C TYR A 29 -15.00 -9.12 -4.31
N VAL A 30 -15.83 -9.48 -5.30
CA VAL A 30 -15.73 -8.93 -6.66
C VAL A 30 -15.98 -7.42 -6.62
N TYR A 31 -17.02 -6.97 -5.92
CA TYR A 31 -17.28 -5.55 -5.75
C TYR A 31 -16.12 -4.84 -5.03
N LEU A 32 -15.67 -5.39 -3.89
CA LEU A 32 -14.62 -4.80 -3.07
C LEU A 32 -13.29 -4.68 -3.83
N SER A 33 -12.90 -5.72 -4.56
CA SER A 33 -11.66 -5.75 -5.35
C SER A 33 -11.66 -4.74 -6.50
N TRP A 34 -12.78 -4.61 -7.22
CA TRP A 34 -12.91 -3.60 -8.27
C TRP A 34 -12.96 -2.17 -7.73
N LEU A 35 -13.68 -1.94 -6.64
CA LEU A 35 -13.71 -0.63 -6.00
C LEU A 35 -12.34 -0.23 -5.45
N ALA A 36 -11.61 -1.17 -4.83
CA ALA A 36 -10.24 -0.95 -4.38
C ALA A 36 -9.32 -0.58 -5.55
N ARG A 37 -9.42 -1.29 -6.68
CA ARG A 37 -8.63 -0.97 -7.88
C ARG A 37 -8.96 0.43 -8.41
N CYS A 38 -10.24 0.83 -8.44
CA CYS A 38 -10.64 2.18 -8.84
C CYS A 38 -10.00 3.23 -7.91
N TYR A 39 -10.10 3.05 -6.59
CA TYR A 39 -9.44 3.93 -5.62
C TYR A 39 -7.94 4.04 -5.85
N ILE A 40 -7.24 2.92 -6.08
CA ILE A 40 -5.79 2.95 -6.29
C ILE A 40 -5.44 3.69 -7.59
N MET A 41 -6.15 3.41 -8.69
CA MET A 41 -5.90 4.06 -9.98
C MET A 41 -6.18 5.57 -9.94
N THR A 42 -7.12 6.01 -9.11
CA THR A 42 -7.46 7.43 -8.89
C THR A 42 -6.67 8.08 -7.76
N ARG A 43 -5.55 7.47 -7.32
CA ARG A 43 -4.62 7.99 -6.27
C ARG A 43 -5.22 8.10 -4.86
N GLN A 44 -6.20 7.25 -4.56
CA GLN A 44 -6.89 7.17 -3.27
C GLN A 44 -6.58 5.84 -2.54
N ALA A 45 -5.31 5.41 -2.50
CA ALA A 45 -4.91 4.14 -1.86
C ALA A 45 -5.36 4.01 -0.39
N ARG A 46 -5.54 5.12 0.34
CA ARG A 46 -6.13 5.11 1.69
C ARG A 46 -7.51 4.48 1.71
N SER A 47 -8.39 4.85 0.78
CA SER A 47 -9.75 4.33 0.71
C SER A 47 -9.76 2.85 0.37
N ALA A 48 -8.86 2.38 -0.51
CA ALA A 48 -8.67 0.96 -0.76
C ALA A 48 -8.22 0.20 0.51
N TRP A 49 -7.30 0.77 1.28
CA TRP A 49 -6.88 0.20 2.56
C TRP A 49 -8.02 0.14 3.58
N GLU A 50 -8.87 1.17 3.64
CA GLU A 50 -10.04 1.21 4.51
C GLU A 50 -11.10 0.17 4.12
N LEU A 51 -11.18 -0.25 2.85
CA LEU A 51 -12.02 -1.40 2.47
C LEU A 51 -11.51 -2.69 3.10
N TYR A 52 -10.21 -2.95 3.01
CA TYR A 52 -9.59 -4.13 3.65
C TYR A 52 -9.82 -4.16 5.16
N LEU A 53 -9.66 -3.03 5.86
CA LEU A 53 -9.85 -2.96 7.31
C LEU A 53 -11.28 -3.27 7.78
N LYS A 54 -12.27 -3.23 6.88
CA LYS A 54 -13.67 -3.57 7.19
C LYS A 54 -14.01 -5.04 6.95
N MET A 55 -13.09 -5.80 6.35
CA MET A 55 -13.30 -7.22 6.09
C MET A 55 -12.89 -8.05 7.30
N ASP A 56 -13.62 -9.14 7.52
CA ASP A 56 -13.18 -10.20 8.41
C ASP A 56 -12.02 -10.99 7.81
N THR A 57 -11.21 -11.61 8.68
CA THR A 57 -10.08 -12.43 8.25
C THR A 57 -10.58 -13.62 7.44
N SER A 58 -10.21 -13.65 6.15
CA SER A 58 -10.69 -14.62 5.17
C SER A 58 -9.73 -14.74 3.98
N THR A 59 -9.94 -15.74 3.13
CA THR A 59 -9.22 -15.88 1.85
C THR A 59 -9.45 -14.67 0.94
N GLU A 60 -10.64 -14.09 0.99
CA GLU A 60 -11.00 -12.89 0.23
C GLU A 60 -10.26 -11.66 0.74
N SER A 61 -10.15 -11.47 2.06
CA SER A 61 -9.36 -10.37 2.63
C SER A 61 -7.87 -10.48 2.28
N PHE A 62 -7.34 -11.72 2.26
CA PHE A 62 -5.97 -11.98 1.81
C PHE A 62 -5.78 -11.64 0.33
N SER A 63 -6.73 -12.05 -0.52
CA SER A 63 -6.72 -11.73 -1.96
C SER A 63 -6.82 -10.22 -2.21
N LEU A 64 -7.59 -9.49 -1.38
CA LEU A 64 -7.67 -8.03 -1.46
C LEU A 64 -6.36 -7.37 -1.03
N LEU A 65 -5.68 -7.87 0.00
CA LEU A 65 -4.35 -7.39 0.40
C LEU A 65 -3.32 -7.54 -0.72
N GLN A 66 -3.29 -8.69 -1.39
CA GLN A 66 -2.40 -8.91 -2.54
C GLN A 66 -2.69 -7.91 -3.66
N LEU A 67 -3.96 -7.64 -3.96
CA LEU A 67 -4.35 -6.62 -4.94
C LEU A 67 -3.84 -5.24 -4.52
N ILE A 68 -4.10 -4.82 -3.28
CA ILE A 68 -3.67 -3.51 -2.76
C ILE A 68 -2.15 -3.40 -2.81
N ALA A 69 -1.42 -4.41 -2.37
CA ALA A 69 0.03 -4.44 -2.36
C ALA A 69 0.60 -4.20 -3.78
N ASN A 70 0.14 -4.99 -4.75
CA ASN A 70 0.64 -4.96 -6.12
C ASN A 70 0.23 -3.69 -6.87
N ASP A 71 -1.06 -3.31 -6.82
CA ASP A 71 -1.55 -2.15 -7.57
C ASP A 71 -1.01 -0.84 -6.96
N CYS A 72 -0.91 -0.73 -5.63
CA CYS A 72 -0.28 0.43 -5.01
C CYS A 72 1.21 0.53 -5.38
N TYR A 73 1.93 -0.60 -5.41
CA TYR A 73 3.34 -0.62 -5.80
C TYR A 73 3.52 -0.13 -7.23
N ARG A 74 2.72 -0.67 -8.17
CA ARG A 74 2.74 -0.25 -9.59
C ARG A 74 2.40 1.22 -9.78
N MET A 75 1.49 1.74 -8.96
CA MET A 75 1.09 3.14 -8.99
C MET A 75 2.01 4.06 -8.16
N ALA A 76 3.14 3.57 -7.64
CA ALA A 76 4.04 4.33 -6.77
C ALA A 76 3.37 4.91 -5.50
N GLN A 77 2.26 4.31 -5.05
CA GLN A 77 1.62 4.61 -3.76
C GLN A 77 2.25 3.74 -2.67
N PHE A 78 3.58 3.85 -2.55
CA PHE A 78 4.42 2.87 -1.88
C PHE A 78 4.11 2.69 -0.39
N TYR A 79 3.61 3.71 0.29
CA TYR A 79 3.28 3.59 1.71
C TYR A 79 2.18 2.54 1.96
N TYR A 80 1.11 2.56 1.18
CA TYR A 80 0.05 1.55 1.30
C TYR A 80 0.48 0.19 0.75
N ALA A 81 1.35 0.15 -0.26
CA ALA A 81 1.97 -1.10 -0.69
C ALA A 81 2.79 -1.75 0.43
N ALA A 82 3.63 -0.97 1.13
CA ALA A 82 4.44 -1.44 2.25
C ALA A 82 3.57 -1.97 3.39
N LYS A 83 2.48 -1.27 3.75
CA LYS A 83 1.52 -1.75 4.75
C LYS A 83 0.89 -3.08 4.37
N ALA A 84 0.47 -3.22 3.11
CA ALA A 84 -0.16 -4.44 2.65
C ALA A 84 0.84 -5.62 2.65
N PHE A 85 2.06 -5.42 2.15
CA PHE A 85 3.10 -6.44 2.20
C PHE A 85 3.52 -6.81 3.64
N ASP A 86 3.57 -5.85 4.56
CA ASP A 86 3.87 -6.09 5.98
C ASP A 86 2.79 -6.95 6.67
N VAL A 87 1.52 -6.81 6.27
CA VAL A 87 0.46 -7.73 6.72
C VAL A 87 0.60 -9.10 6.04
N LEU A 88 0.78 -9.14 4.72
CA LEU A 88 0.91 -10.39 3.95
C LEU A 88 2.04 -11.26 4.49
N GLU A 89 3.20 -10.68 4.76
CA GLU A 89 4.36 -11.38 5.33
C GLU A 89 4.08 -12.00 6.71
N ARG A 90 3.23 -11.36 7.54
CA ARG A 90 2.83 -11.93 8.84
C ARG A 90 1.84 -13.09 8.69
N LEU A 91 1.00 -13.05 7.66
CA LEU A 91 0.00 -14.08 7.39
C LEU A 91 0.60 -15.29 6.67
N ASP A 92 1.57 -15.04 5.78
CA ASP A 92 2.27 -16.03 4.98
C ASP A 92 3.73 -15.58 4.82
N PRO A 93 4.72 -16.29 5.41
CA PRO A 93 6.12 -15.87 5.41
C PRO A 93 6.85 -16.15 4.08
N SER A 94 6.16 -15.97 2.94
CA SER A 94 6.77 -16.06 1.61
C SER A 94 7.85 -14.98 1.43
N PRO A 95 9.04 -15.33 0.89
CA PRO A 95 10.10 -14.37 0.63
C PRO A 95 9.68 -13.19 -0.26
N GLU A 96 8.72 -13.41 -1.17
CA GLU A 96 8.23 -12.39 -2.10
C GLU A 96 7.59 -11.19 -1.38
N TYR A 97 6.89 -11.42 -0.26
CA TYR A 97 6.28 -10.32 0.49
C TYR A 97 7.31 -9.49 1.23
N TRP A 98 8.37 -10.11 1.75
CA TRP A 98 9.51 -9.36 2.28
C TRP A 98 10.16 -8.50 1.18
N GLU A 99 10.38 -9.06 0.00
CA GLU A 99 10.98 -8.34 -1.12
C GLU A 99 10.11 -7.15 -1.55
N GLY A 100 8.80 -7.36 -1.68
CA GLY A 100 7.81 -6.32 -1.98
C GLY A 100 7.75 -5.25 -0.90
N LYS A 101 7.70 -5.63 0.38
CA LYS A 101 7.73 -4.73 1.54
C LYS A 101 8.99 -3.87 1.53
N ARG A 102 10.17 -4.48 1.40
CA ARG A 102 11.45 -3.79 1.34
C ARG A 102 11.47 -2.80 0.18
N GLY A 103 11.08 -3.22 -1.02
CA GLY A 103 11.00 -2.36 -2.20
C GLY A 103 10.07 -1.17 -1.98
N ALA A 104 8.90 -1.40 -1.40
CA ALA A 104 7.92 -0.36 -1.10
C ALA A 104 8.45 0.63 -0.04
N CYS A 105 9.07 0.13 1.04
CA CYS A 105 9.71 0.99 2.05
C CYS A 105 10.78 1.91 1.44
N LEU A 106 11.60 1.39 0.52
CA LEU A 106 12.59 2.20 -0.20
C LEU A 106 11.93 3.20 -1.16
N GLY A 107 10.82 2.81 -1.80
CA GLY A 107 10.00 3.72 -2.60
C GLY A 107 9.46 4.89 -1.78
N VAL A 108 8.93 4.64 -0.58
CA VAL A 108 8.51 5.71 0.35
C VAL A 108 9.70 6.59 0.73
N PHE A 109 10.84 5.99 1.06
CA PHE A 109 12.04 6.73 1.42
C PHE A 109 12.49 7.66 0.28
N GLN A 110 12.47 7.19 -0.96
CA GLN A 110 12.76 8.00 -2.14
C GLN A 110 11.78 9.17 -2.29
N LEU A 111 10.47 8.92 -2.16
CA LEU A 111 9.46 9.99 -2.23
C LEU A 111 9.64 11.04 -1.12
N VAL A 112 10.07 10.63 0.08
CA VAL A 112 10.38 11.58 1.17
C VAL A 112 11.61 12.43 0.83
N ILE A 113 12.65 11.82 0.24
CA ILE A 113 13.84 12.56 -0.23
C ILE A 113 13.43 13.60 -1.29
N ASP A 114 12.53 13.22 -2.19
CA ASP A 114 12.03 14.08 -3.27
C ASP A 114 10.96 15.09 -2.82
N GLY A 115 10.61 15.11 -1.54
CA GLY A 115 9.60 16.03 -0.97
C GLY A 115 8.15 15.72 -1.39
N GLN A 116 7.89 14.54 -1.92
CA GLN A 116 6.56 14.09 -2.40
C GLN A 116 5.78 13.31 -1.35
N GLU A 117 6.40 12.97 -0.22
CA GLU A 117 5.77 12.24 0.88
C GLU A 117 6.19 12.82 2.23
N SER A 118 5.34 12.67 3.25
CA SER A 118 5.61 13.20 4.59
C SER A 118 6.82 12.51 5.22
N LYS A 119 7.70 13.31 5.81
CA LYS A 119 8.87 12.85 6.59
C LYS A 119 8.46 11.96 7.78
N GLU A 120 7.22 12.09 8.27
CA GLU A 120 6.69 11.24 9.35
C GLU A 120 6.59 9.76 8.93
N ARG A 121 6.42 9.49 7.62
CA ARG A 121 6.37 8.13 7.08
C ARG A 121 7.64 7.33 7.31
N LEU A 122 8.77 8.01 7.52
CA LEU A 122 10.04 7.34 7.81
C LEU A 122 9.97 6.49 9.09
N ARG A 123 9.27 6.96 10.13
CA ARG A 123 9.10 6.20 11.38
C ARG A 123 8.33 4.92 11.13
N GLU A 124 7.28 5.01 10.32
CA GLU A 124 6.39 3.89 10.02
C GLU A 124 7.09 2.84 9.16
N ILE A 125 7.81 3.24 8.10
CA ILE A 125 8.55 2.27 7.27
C ILE A 125 9.71 1.63 8.04
N VAL A 126 10.36 2.36 8.96
CA VAL A 126 11.40 1.78 9.83
C VAL A 126 10.79 0.78 10.79
N ALA A 127 9.61 1.06 11.35
CA ALA A 127 8.89 0.10 12.18
C ALA A 127 8.51 -1.16 11.40
N MET A 128 7.99 -1.02 10.18
CA MET A 128 7.69 -2.15 9.31
C MET A 128 8.95 -2.95 8.96
N LEU A 129 10.05 -2.32 8.54
CA LEU A 129 11.29 -3.05 8.24
C LEU A 129 11.80 -3.86 9.45
N LYS A 130 11.67 -3.31 10.66
CA LYS A 130 12.07 -3.95 11.92
C LYS A 130 11.14 -5.07 12.38
N SER A 131 9.92 -5.18 11.83
CA SER A 131 9.00 -6.27 12.19
C SER A 131 9.44 -7.61 11.59
N THR A 132 10.39 -7.60 10.65
CA THR A 132 10.94 -8.80 9.99
C THR A 132 12.27 -9.24 10.60
N SER A 133 12.45 -10.55 10.78
CA SER A 133 13.74 -11.18 11.14
C SER A 133 14.65 -11.42 9.92
N ASN A 134 14.90 -10.37 9.13
CA ASN A 134 15.81 -10.43 7.97
C ASN A 134 17.12 -9.66 8.26
N PRO A 135 18.31 -10.27 8.09
CA PRO A 135 19.58 -9.58 8.34
C PRO A 135 19.79 -8.30 7.53
N GLN A 136 19.17 -8.19 6.35
CA GLN A 136 19.28 -7.00 5.50
C GLN A 136 18.56 -5.78 6.10
N THR A 137 17.59 -6.00 7.00
CA THR A 137 16.83 -4.92 7.66
C THR A 137 17.76 -3.89 8.32
N GLU A 138 18.81 -4.35 9.00
CA GLU A 138 19.72 -3.46 9.72
C GLU A 138 20.40 -2.45 8.80
N TYR A 139 20.79 -2.88 7.60
CA TYR A 139 21.41 -2.03 6.61
C TYR A 139 20.45 -0.92 6.15
N PHE A 140 19.23 -1.28 5.76
CA PHE A 140 18.23 -0.31 5.29
C PHE A 140 17.84 0.69 6.38
N VAL A 141 17.57 0.19 7.59
CA VAL A 141 17.24 1.04 8.75
C VAL A 141 18.39 2.00 9.05
N ARG A 142 19.64 1.55 8.98
CA ARG A 142 20.82 2.40 9.20
C ARG A 142 20.91 3.53 8.17
N VAL A 143 20.68 3.22 6.89
CA VAL A 143 20.69 4.23 5.81
C VAL A 143 19.60 5.28 6.03
N ILE A 144 18.36 4.85 6.30
CA ILE A 144 17.22 5.76 6.55
C ILE A 144 17.50 6.65 7.76
N LYS A 145 17.94 6.06 8.89
CA LYS A 145 18.26 6.83 10.11
C LYS A 145 19.41 7.80 9.90
N LYS A 146 20.44 7.42 9.14
CA LYS A 146 21.57 8.32 8.81
C LYS A 146 21.09 9.51 7.99
N TRP A 147 20.21 9.30 7.02
CA TRP A 147 19.61 10.39 6.25
C TRP A 147 18.72 11.27 7.12
N ALA A 148 17.84 10.67 7.93
CA ALA A 148 16.95 11.39 8.83
C ALA A 148 17.73 12.31 9.79
N LYS A 149 18.80 11.80 10.42
CA LYS A 149 19.67 12.59 11.30
C LYS A 149 20.32 13.78 10.59
N LYS A 150 20.74 13.62 9.33
CA LYS A 150 21.32 14.73 8.53
C LYS A 150 20.30 15.82 8.17
N ASN A 151 19.01 15.52 8.30
CA ASN A 151 17.91 16.43 7.98
C ASN A 151 17.13 16.84 9.25
N ASP A 152 17.76 16.73 10.42
CA ASP A 152 17.20 17.08 11.73
C ASP A 152 15.90 16.36 12.09
N LEU A 153 15.75 15.12 11.60
CA LEU A 153 14.61 14.25 11.90
C LEU A 153 15.01 13.17 12.90
N SER A 154 14.12 12.92 13.86
CA SER A 154 14.21 11.78 14.78
C SER A 154 13.31 10.64 14.29
N VAL A 155 13.93 9.53 13.88
CA VAL A 155 13.33 8.32 13.30
C VAL A 155 14.00 7.09 13.88
#